data_AF-A0A3D3CPM0-F1
#
_entry.id   AF-A0A3D3CPM0-F1
#
_cell.length_a   1.000
_cell.length_b   1.000
_cell.length_c   1.000
_cell.angle_alpha   90.00
_cell.angle_beta   90.00
_cell.angle_gamma   90.00
#
_symmetry.space_group_name_H-M   'P 1'
#
loop_
_entity.id
_entity.type
_entity.pdbx_description
1 polymer ?
#
loop_
_entity_poly.entity_id
_entity_poly.type
_entity_poly.pdbx_seq_one_letter_code
_entity_poly.pdbx_strand_id
1 'polypeptide(L)'
;MNIRLADRVKTLPPYLFATIDKMKQDALSKGIDLIDLSIGDPDIPTPSHIVNAMKKAVENPAHHRYPSYEGMLSYRQAVADWYKKRFNVSLDPKTEVLSLIGSKEG
;
A
#
# COMPACT_ATOMS: atom_id res chain seq x y z
N MET A 1 7.17 14.49 -33.19
CA MET A 1 7.62 13.17 -32.71
C MET A 1 6.39 12.32 -32.50
N ASN A 2 6.29 11.14 -33.13
CA ASN A 2 5.13 10.27 -32.99
C ASN A 2 5.48 9.12 -32.01
N ILE A 3 4.89 9.12 -30.81
CA ILE A 3 5.18 8.10 -29.79
C ILE A 3 4.23 6.91 -30.01
N ARG A 4 4.79 5.76 -30.37
CA ARG A 4 4.04 4.51 -30.46
C ARG A 4 4.06 3.80 -29.10
N LEU A 5 2.90 3.70 -28.46
CA LEU A 5 2.74 2.97 -27.19
C LEU A 5 2.78 1.44 -27.41
N ALA A 6 3.23 0.72 -26.38
CA ALA A 6 3.15 -0.73 -26.31
C ALA A 6 1.68 -1.20 -26.21
N ASP A 7 1.37 -2.36 -26.80
CA ASP A 7 -0.03 -2.81 -26.91
C ASP A 7 -0.68 -3.08 -25.54
N ARG A 8 0.08 -3.59 -24.57
CA ARG A 8 -0.39 -3.78 -23.17
C ARG A 8 -0.90 -2.49 -22.51
N VAL A 9 -0.37 -1.33 -22.90
CA VAL A 9 -0.80 -0.04 -22.36
C VAL A 9 -2.11 0.40 -23.00
N LYS A 10 -2.29 0.09 -24.29
CA LYS A 10 -3.51 0.44 -25.04
C LYS A 10 -4.73 -0.35 -24.54
N THR A 11 -4.52 -1.53 -23.97
CA THR A 11 -5.57 -2.41 -23.47
C THR A 11 -5.87 -2.21 -21.99
N LEU A 12 -5.23 -1.25 -21.31
CA LEU A 12 -5.55 -0.97 -19.91
C LEU A 12 -6.98 -0.42 -19.79
N PRO A 13 -7.81 -0.98 -18.92
CA PRO A 13 -9.16 -0.47 -18.72
C PRO A 13 -9.14 0.94 -18.11
N PRO A 14 -10.20 1.75 -18.30
CA PRO A 14 -10.36 3.01 -17.60
C PRO A 14 -10.28 2.82 -16.08
N TYR A 15 -9.58 3.72 -15.40
CA TYR A 15 -9.45 3.68 -13.94
C TYR A 15 -10.70 4.28 -13.28
N LEU A 16 -11.60 3.42 -12.81
CA LEU A 16 -12.90 3.81 -12.23
C LEU A 16 -12.79 4.92 -11.17
N PHE A 17 -11.81 4.83 -10.27
CA PHE A 17 -11.63 5.82 -9.21
C PHE A 17 -11.29 7.22 -9.74
N ALA A 18 -10.57 7.35 -10.86
CA ALA A 18 -10.35 8.66 -11.47
C ALA A 18 -11.64 9.30 -11.98
N THR A 19 -12.58 8.48 -12.49
CA THR A 19 -13.90 8.96 -12.90
C THR A 19 -14.71 9.42 -11.70
N ILE A 20 -14.69 8.64 -10.60
CA ILE A 20 -15.41 9.01 -9.36
C ILE A 20 -14.82 10.30 -8.77
N ASP A 21 -13.49 10.43 -8.71
CA ASP A 21 -12.83 11.65 -8.23
C ASP A 21 -13.23 12.87 -9.05
N LYS A 22 -13.33 12.75 -10.38
CA LYS A 22 -13.84 13.84 -11.22
C LYS A 22 -15.27 14.24 -10.85
N MET A 23 -16.16 13.26 -10.68
CA MET A 23 -17.56 13.52 -10.29
C MET A 23 -17.65 14.19 -8.91
N LYS A 24 -16.79 13.78 -7.96
CA LYS A 24 -16.69 14.40 -6.64
C LYS A 24 -16.28 15.87 -6.73
N GLN A 25 -15.22 16.18 -7.49
CA GLN A 25 -14.75 17.55 -7.69
C GLN A 25 -15.82 18.42 -8.38
N ASP A 26 -16.53 17.87 -9.38
CA ASP A 26 -17.63 18.57 -10.05
C ASP A 26 -18.80 18.85 -9.10
N ALA A 27 -19.08 17.97 -8.14
CA ALA A 27 -20.12 18.20 -7.13
C ALA A 27 -19.69 19.25 -6.09
N LEU A 28 -18.46 19.13 -5.56
CA LEU A 28 -17.89 20.07 -4.61
C LEU A 28 -17.82 21.50 -5.17
N SER A 29 -17.42 21.64 -6.45
CA SER A 29 -17.37 22.97 -7.11
C SER A 29 -18.74 23.64 -7.26
N LYS A 30 -19.84 22.88 -7.18
CA LYS A 30 -21.22 23.39 -7.16
C LYS A 30 -21.72 23.70 -5.75
N GLY A 31 -20.88 23.55 -4.72
CA GLY A 31 -21.25 23.75 -3.31
C GLY A 31 -22.14 22.65 -2.75
N ILE A 32 -22.14 21.46 -3.35
CA ILE A 32 -22.91 20.31 -2.86
C ILE A 32 -22.21 19.74 -1.62
N ASP A 33 -22.96 19.57 -0.53
CA ASP A 33 -22.52 18.82 0.65
C ASP A 33 -22.47 17.32 0.30
N LEU A 34 -21.26 16.79 0.23
CA LEU A 34 -20.97 15.48 -0.33
C LEU A 34 -20.61 14.49 0.78
N ILE A 35 -21.41 13.43 0.92
CA ILE A 35 -21.06 12.26 1.73
C ILE A 35 -20.27 11.29 0.83
N ASP A 36 -18.97 11.18 1.07
CA ASP A 36 -18.09 10.33 0.27
C ASP A 36 -18.05 8.90 0.81
N LEU A 37 -18.69 7.97 0.08
CA LEU A 37 -18.64 6.52 0.33
C LEU A 37 -17.97 5.77 -0.84
N SER A 38 -17.17 6.47 -1.64
CA SER A 38 -16.63 5.93 -2.91
C SER A 38 -15.37 5.09 -2.77
N ILE A 39 -14.61 5.29 -1.69
CA ILE A 39 -13.32 4.64 -1.45
C ILE A 39 -13.31 4.10 -0.02
N GLY A 40 -12.85 2.85 0.15
CA GLY A 40 -12.66 2.21 1.46
C GLY A 40 -11.40 2.69 2.18
N ASP A 41 -11.13 3.99 2.20
CA ASP A 41 -10.02 4.58 2.92
C ASP A 41 -10.42 4.79 4.40
N PRO A 42 -9.69 4.23 5.38
CA PRO A 42 -10.00 4.42 6.79
C PRO A 42 -9.92 5.90 7.19
N ASP A 43 -10.92 6.36 7.95
CA ASP A 43 -10.98 7.70 8.55
C ASP A 43 -10.22 7.79 9.89
N ILE A 44 -9.94 6.65 10.51
CA ILE A 44 -9.16 6.56 11.75
C ILE A 44 -7.66 6.58 11.43
N PRO A 45 -6.86 7.41 12.12
CA PRO A 45 -5.43 7.50 11.87
C PRO A 45 -4.69 6.21 12.25
N THR A 46 -3.53 6.00 11.61
CA THR A 46 -2.59 4.94 11.99
C THR A 46 -2.25 5.02 13.49
N PRO A 47 -2.31 3.89 14.24
CA PRO A 47 -1.97 3.87 15.66
C PRO A 47 -0.61 4.50 15.99
N SER A 48 -0.56 5.31 17.06
CA SER A 48 0.60 6.15 17.40
C SER A 48 1.90 5.38 17.60
N HIS A 49 1.83 4.16 18.14
CA HIS A 49 3.01 3.32 18.34
C HIS A 49 3.68 2.90 17.02
N ILE A 50 2.90 2.72 15.94
CA ILE A 50 3.43 2.41 14.60
C ILE A 50 4.12 3.65 14.02
N VAL A 51 3.48 4.81 14.13
CA VAL A 51 4.05 6.09 13.68
C VAL A 51 5.36 6.38 14.40
N ASN A 52 5.42 6.15 15.71
CA ASN A 52 6.63 6.36 16.50
C ASN A 52 7.74 5.36 16.16
N ALA A 53 7.40 4.09 15.89
CA ALA A 53 8.37 3.10 15.44
C ALA A 53 8.99 3.47 14.09
N MET A 54 8.17 3.97 13.15
CA MET A 54 8.66 4.48 11.86
C MET A 54 9.60 5.68 12.03
N LYS A 55 9.22 6.67 12.86
CA LYS A 55 10.07 7.83 13.16
C LYS A 55 11.44 7.42 13.68
N LYS A 56 11.48 6.52 14.65
CA LYS A 56 12.74 5.98 15.18
C LYS A 56 13.53 5.20 14.13
N ALA A 57 12.85 4.44 13.27
CA ALA A 57 13.51 3.65 12.23
C ALA A 57 14.15 4.53 11.15
N VAL A 58 13.50 5.64 10.75
CA VAL A 58 14.04 6.53 9.71
C VAL A 58 15.25 7.34 10.18
N GLU A 59 15.40 7.56 11.49
CA GLU A 59 16.58 8.20 12.08
C GLU A 59 17.87 7.37 11.93
N ASN A 60 17.78 6.06 11.67
CA ASN A 60 18.94 5.19 11.49
C ASN A 60 19.45 5.23 10.04
N PRO A 61 20.66 5.78 9.76
CA PRO A 61 21.21 5.87 8.40
C PRO A 61 21.43 4.52 7.72
N ALA A 62 21.55 3.43 8.49
CA ALA A 62 21.67 2.09 7.92
C ALA A 62 20.42 1.68 7.10
N HIS A 63 19.24 2.20 7.46
CA HIS A 63 17.99 1.92 6.77
C HIS A 63 17.79 2.74 5.48
N HIS A 64 18.70 3.67 5.16
CA HIS A 64 18.62 4.47 3.93
C HIS A 64 19.24 3.75 2.72
N ARG A 65 19.92 2.63 2.97
CA ARG A 65 20.56 1.81 1.93
C ARG A 65 19.54 0.87 1.29
N TYR A 66 19.90 0.31 0.15
CA TYR A 66 19.08 -0.71 -0.50
C TYR A 66 18.81 -1.90 0.46
N PRO A 67 17.54 -2.31 0.63
CA PRO A 67 17.22 -3.52 1.38
C PRO A 67 17.57 -4.77 0.57
N SER A 68 17.48 -5.95 1.18
CA SER A 68 17.42 -7.20 0.44
C SER A 68 16.18 -7.23 -0.47
N TYR A 69 16.29 -7.89 -1.63
CA TYR A 69 15.20 -7.98 -2.61
C TYR A 69 13.89 -8.53 -2.03
N GLU A 70 13.97 -9.46 -1.07
CA GLU A 70 12.82 -10.09 -0.41
C GLU A 70 12.22 -9.24 0.73
N GLY A 71 12.84 -8.10 1.03
CA GLY A 71 12.60 -7.31 2.25
C GLY A 71 13.32 -7.86 3.48
N MET A 72 13.33 -7.08 4.56
CA MET A 72 14.08 -7.38 5.78
C MET A 72 13.61 -8.69 6.43
N LEU A 73 14.55 -9.58 6.76
CA LEU A 73 14.23 -10.85 7.42
C LEU A 73 13.48 -10.65 8.76
N SER A 74 13.79 -9.58 9.49
CA SER A 74 13.09 -9.24 10.73
C SER A 74 11.60 -8.95 10.52
N TYR A 75 11.24 -8.29 9.42
CA TYR A 75 9.84 -8.07 9.06
C TYR A 75 9.16 -9.39 8.71
N ARG A 76 9.80 -10.22 7.88
CA ARG A 76 9.25 -11.53 7.50
C ARG A 76 9.04 -12.47 8.69
N GLN A 77 9.96 -12.47 9.66
CA GLN A 77 9.80 -13.19 10.92
C GLN A 77 8.58 -12.67 11.71
N ALA A 78 8.42 -11.34 11.83
CA ALA A 78 7.28 -10.76 12.53
C ALA A 78 5.94 -11.15 11.88
N VAL A 79 5.89 -11.25 10.54
CA VAL A 79 4.71 -11.74 9.80
C VAL A 79 4.43 -13.22 10.13
N ALA A 80 5.45 -14.09 10.07
CA ALA A 80 5.31 -15.50 10.39
C ALA A 80 4.82 -15.72 11.84
N ASP A 81 5.39 -14.99 12.79
CA ASP A 81 4.99 -15.03 14.20
C ASP A 81 3.56 -14.54 14.41
N TRP A 82 3.15 -13.48 13.70
CA TRP A 82 1.79 -12.97 13.73
C TRP A 82 0.79 -13.98 13.16
N TYR A 83 1.11 -14.63 12.03
CA TYR A 83 0.31 -15.71 11.45
C TYR A 83 0.14 -16.88 12.43
N LYS A 84 1.23 -17.29 13.09
CA LYS A 84 1.17 -18.34 14.09
C LYS A 84 0.28 -17.97 15.27
N LYS A 85 0.43 -16.75 15.79
CA LYS A 85 -0.38 -16.27 16.93
C LYS A 85 -1.86 -16.11 16.57
N ARG A 86 -2.16 -15.54 15.40
CA ARG A 86 -3.52 -15.13 15.02
C ARG A 86 -4.34 -16.27 14.43
N PHE A 87 -3.69 -17.17 13.70
CA PHE A 87 -4.32 -18.21 12.90
C PHE A 87 -3.78 -19.62 13.16
N ASN A 88 -2.77 -19.78 14.03
CA ASN A 88 -2.08 -21.05 14.29
C ASN A 88 -1.38 -21.66 13.05
N VAL A 89 -1.12 -20.84 12.02
CA VAL A 89 -0.39 -21.25 10.81
C VAL A 89 1.11 -21.01 11.01
N SER A 90 1.92 -22.05 10.82
CA SER A 90 3.37 -21.93 10.83
C SER A 90 3.88 -21.61 9.42
N LEU A 91 4.72 -20.58 9.28
CA LEU A 91 5.36 -20.19 8.02
C LEU A 91 6.87 -20.12 8.20
N ASP A 92 7.64 -20.54 7.21
CA ASP A 92 9.08 -20.27 7.12
C ASP A 92 9.30 -18.84 6.59
N PRO A 93 9.82 -17.91 7.42
CA PRO A 93 10.02 -16.52 6.99
C PRO A 93 11.04 -16.38 5.85
N LYS A 94 11.88 -17.39 5.60
CA LYS A 94 12.86 -17.36 4.51
C LYS A 94 12.26 -17.74 3.15
N THR A 95 11.22 -18.56 3.12
CA THR A 95 10.73 -19.19 1.88
C THR A 95 9.24 -18.96 1.62
N GLU A 96 8.45 -18.61 2.64
CA GLU A 96 6.99 -18.51 2.57
C GLU A 96 6.45 -17.10 2.86
N VAL A 97 7.32 -16.09 3.00
CA VAL A 97 6.93 -14.69 3.24
C VAL A 97 7.68 -13.75 2.31
N LEU A 98 6.94 -12.92 1.57
CA LEU A 98 7.45 -11.90 0.66
C LEU A 98 6.90 -10.51 1.03
N SER A 99 7.78 -9.50 1.00
CA SER A 99 7.39 -8.09 1.23
C SER A 99 7.01 -7.43 -0.10
N LEU A 100 5.91 -6.68 -0.11
CA LEU A 100 5.33 -6.05 -1.29
C LEU A 100 5.08 -4.55 -1.05
N ILE A 101 4.91 -3.78 -2.12
CA ILE A 101 4.58 -2.34 -2.03
C ILE A 101 3.05 -2.19 -2.01
N GLY A 102 2.45 -2.72 -0.96
CA GLY A 102 1.01 -2.75 -0.76
C GLY A 102 0.29 -3.80 -1.62
N SER A 103 -0.98 -4.02 -1.31
CA SER A 103 -1.79 -5.12 -1.88
C SER A 103 -2.19 -4.93 -3.34
N LYS A 104 -1.91 -3.78 -3.96
CA LYS A 104 -2.21 -3.53 -5.38
C LYS A 104 -1.14 -4.10 -6.30
N GLU A 105 0.08 -4.25 -5.78
CA GLU A 105 1.22 -4.80 -6.53
C GLU A 105 1.29 -6.32 -6.45
N GLY A 106 0.92 -6.92 -5.31
CA GLY A 106 0.79 -8.37 -5.14
C GLY A 106 -0.42 -8.97 -5.85
#